data_AF-A0A1K2I403-F1
#
_entry.id   AF-A0A1K2I403-F1
#
_cell.length_a   1.000
_cell.length_b   1.000
_cell.length_c   1.000
_cell.angle_alpha   90.00
_cell.angle_beta   90.00
_cell.angle_gamma   90.00
#
_symmetry.space_group_name_H-M   'P 1'
#
loop_
_entity.id
_entity.type
_entity.pdbx_description
1 polymer ?
#
loop_
_entity_poly.entity_id
_entity_poly.type
_entity_poly.pdbx_seq_one_letter_code
_entity_poly.pdbx_strand_id
1 'polypeptide(L)'
;MAETIEDRLRSYYRWNLPVKIMIDDIELPVTGVMSNAQIYVPLKALFAAIKQPLQLRGVNVSGTYKGNLFDVTIGTNTLRLNGTTYQLDAAPFGTNQEIYVTTFFVATVTQHIYEWFAESRLLVFEGLENETFQIAAREFAPFSVLPQQFLKEDIGGQEQLPTLEWAGIPEKAQSLALFLSDEHPLAAGYSYWTVMPLTADVTRIAADDDHHDKTLHRFRGIAPVQNTGYHEYLFRIFALDVPKPIYTGQLNTVNEARAAFDKHVLDVAVYPTFAKL
;
A
#
# COMPACT_ATOMS: atom_id res chain seq x y z
N MET A 1 22.38 8.85 -10.43
CA MET A 1 21.92 7.63 -11.12
C MET A 1 20.84 7.02 -10.24
N ALA A 2 19.68 6.68 -10.80
CA ALA A 2 18.68 5.90 -10.06
C ALA A 2 19.30 4.53 -9.73
N GLU A 3 19.18 4.09 -8.47
CA GLU A 3 19.67 2.80 -8.01
C GLU A 3 18.93 1.66 -8.74
N THR A 4 19.65 0.67 -9.26
CA THR A 4 19.03 -0.45 -9.99
C THR A 4 18.26 -1.37 -9.03
N ILE A 5 17.31 -2.16 -9.54
CA ILE A 5 16.62 -3.16 -8.71
C ILE A 5 17.60 -4.16 -8.09
N GLU A 6 18.69 -4.49 -8.79
CA GLU A 6 19.76 -5.36 -8.29
C GLU A 6 20.55 -4.71 -7.16
N ASP A 7 20.85 -3.41 -7.25
CA ASP A 7 21.52 -2.65 -6.19
C ASP A 7 20.62 -2.53 -4.96
N ARG A 8 19.32 -2.27 -5.15
CA ARG A 8 18.32 -2.28 -4.08
C ARG A 8 18.27 -3.66 -3.42
N LEU A 9 18.08 -4.74 -4.19
CA LEU A 9 18.09 -6.13 -3.68
C LEU A 9 19.40 -6.49 -2.96
N ARG A 10 20.55 -5.96 -3.40
CA ARG A 10 21.87 -6.24 -2.78
C ARG A 10 22.09 -5.43 -1.50
N SER A 11 21.63 -4.18 -1.44
CA SER A 11 21.65 -3.36 -0.23
C SER A 11 20.65 -3.88 0.81
N TYR A 12 19.59 -4.51 0.35
CA TYR A 12 18.51 -5.08 1.13
C TYR A 12 18.92 -6.24 2.05
N TYR A 13 19.90 -7.07 1.67
CA TYR A 13 20.45 -8.09 2.57
C TYR A 13 21.24 -7.52 3.76
N ARG A 14 21.52 -6.21 3.78
CA ARG A 14 22.19 -5.51 4.90
C ARG A 14 21.21 -4.92 5.92
N TRP A 15 19.90 -5.19 5.79
CA TRP A 15 18.80 -4.50 6.49
C TRP A 15 18.46 -4.98 7.91
N ASN A 16 19.34 -5.69 8.61
CA ASN A 16 19.14 -6.06 10.01
C ASN A 16 19.37 -4.87 10.98
N LEU A 17 18.76 -3.72 10.68
CA LEU A 17 18.86 -2.49 11.45
C LEU A 17 17.48 -2.10 12.02
N PRO A 18 17.42 -1.37 13.15
CA PRO A 18 16.16 -0.88 13.71
C PRO A 18 15.43 0.11 12.78
N VAL A 19 14.11 -0.03 12.69
CA VAL A 19 13.23 0.86 11.91
C VAL A 19 12.45 1.76 12.86
N LYS A 20 12.47 3.07 12.62
CA LYS A 20 11.54 3.98 13.30
C LYS A 20 10.15 3.80 12.72
N ILE A 21 9.14 3.83 13.58
CA ILE A 21 7.75 3.66 13.16
C ILE A 21 6.93 4.83 13.67
N MET A 22 6.09 5.36 12.80
CA MET A 22 5.13 6.40 13.10
C MET A 22 3.74 5.93 12.66
N ILE A 23 2.71 6.28 13.42
CA ILE A 23 1.31 6.08 13.06
C ILE A 23 0.53 7.34 13.42
N ASP A 24 -0.17 7.94 12.46
CA ASP A 24 -0.94 9.18 12.65
C ASP A 24 -0.11 10.28 13.38
N ASP A 25 1.09 10.58 12.88
CA ASP A 25 2.06 11.53 13.45
C ASP A 25 2.66 11.15 14.83
N ILE A 26 2.36 9.96 15.35
CA ILE A 26 2.90 9.47 16.63
C ILE A 26 4.08 8.53 16.39
N GLU A 27 5.30 8.96 16.71
CA GLU A 27 6.48 8.08 16.72
C GLU A 27 6.41 7.08 17.89
N LEU A 28 6.61 5.79 17.59
CA LEU A 28 6.59 4.74 18.60
C LEU A 28 7.86 4.77 19.45
N PRO A 29 7.75 4.48 20.77
CA PRO A 29 8.92 4.43 21.67
C PRO A 29 9.78 3.17 21.47
N VAL A 30 9.27 2.20 20.70
CA VAL A 30 9.94 0.93 20.38
C VAL A 30 10.14 0.89 18.87
N THR A 31 11.36 0.57 18.45
CA THR A 31 11.66 0.42 17.02
C THR A 31 11.13 -0.90 16.47
N GLY A 32 10.75 -0.86 15.20
CA GLY A 32 10.52 -2.06 14.41
C GLY A 32 11.81 -2.78 14.06
N VAL A 33 11.65 -4.00 13.59
CA VAL A 33 12.74 -4.86 13.12
C VAL A 33 12.55 -5.09 11.63
N MET A 34 13.62 -5.03 10.86
CA MET A 34 13.58 -5.43 9.46
C MET A 34 14.44 -6.68 9.29
N SER A 35 13.85 -7.73 8.74
CA SER A 35 14.50 -9.03 8.60
C SER A 35 13.87 -9.82 7.46
N ASN A 36 14.69 -10.54 6.69
CA ASN A 36 14.25 -11.37 5.56
C ASN A 36 13.20 -10.67 4.69
N ALA A 37 13.53 -9.48 4.23
CA ALA A 37 12.65 -8.70 3.37
C ALA A 37 11.37 -8.15 3.98
N GLN A 38 11.19 -8.25 5.28
CA GLN A 38 9.95 -7.82 5.92
C GLN A 38 10.25 -6.80 7.00
N ILE A 39 9.32 -5.86 7.17
CA ILE A 39 9.33 -4.94 8.30
C ILE A 39 8.32 -5.45 9.32
N TYR A 40 8.80 -5.57 10.55
CA TYR A 40 8.04 -6.01 11.69
C TYR A 40 7.82 -4.84 12.65
N VAL A 41 6.58 -4.66 13.04
CA VAL A 41 6.07 -3.55 13.84
C VAL A 41 5.81 -4.03 15.27
N PRO A 42 6.24 -3.29 16.31
CA PRO A 42 5.98 -3.65 17.71
C PRO A 42 4.51 -3.39 18.06
N LEU A 43 3.73 -4.46 18.09
CA LEU A 43 2.27 -4.45 18.20
C LEU A 43 1.79 -3.76 19.48
N LYS A 44 2.40 -4.06 20.63
CA LYS A 44 1.96 -3.49 21.91
C LYS A 44 2.28 -2.00 21.98
N ALA A 45 3.47 -1.60 21.56
CA ALA A 45 3.83 -0.18 21.46
C ALA A 45 2.89 0.58 20.51
N LEU A 46 2.58 0.00 19.34
CA LEU A 46 1.66 0.59 18.37
C LEU A 46 0.26 0.77 18.96
N PHE A 47 -0.33 -0.28 19.54
CA PHE A 47 -1.67 -0.21 20.13
C PHE A 47 -1.73 0.72 21.35
N ALA A 48 -0.66 0.79 22.14
CA ALA A 48 -0.56 1.76 23.22
C ALA A 48 -0.53 3.21 22.69
N ALA A 49 0.21 3.48 21.61
CA ALA A 49 0.31 4.81 21.00
C ALA A 49 -1.05 5.32 20.49
N ILE A 50 -1.79 4.46 19.78
CA ILE A 50 -3.15 4.77 19.29
C ILE A 50 -4.25 4.58 20.36
N LYS A 51 -3.86 4.33 21.61
CA LYS A 51 -4.74 4.19 22.78
C LYS A 51 -5.81 3.11 22.63
N GLN A 52 -5.48 2.00 21.97
CA GLN A 52 -6.36 0.85 21.81
C GLN A 52 -5.91 -0.32 22.71
N PRO A 53 -6.84 -0.97 23.43
CA PRO A 53 -6.49 -2.07 24.31
C PRO A 53 -6.18 -3.35 23.52
N LEU A 54 -5.21 -4.12 24.03
CA LEU A 54 -4.92 -5.48 23.59
C LEU A 54 -5.25 -6.48 24.69
N GLN A 55 -5.77 -7.64 24.31
CA GLN A 55 -5.99 -8.79 25.19
C GLN A 55 -5.00 -9.89 24.85
N LEU A 56 -4.18 -10.27 25.83
CA LEU A 56 -3.22 -11.36 25.71
C LEU A 56 -3.66 -12.54 26.58
N ARG A 57 -3.73 -13.74 25.98
CA ARG A 57 -4.02 -15.01 26.68
C ARG A 57 -3.05 -16.09 26.22
N GLY A 58 -1.93 -16.22 26.91
CA GLY A 58 -0.83 -17.07 26.46
C GLY A 58 -0.27 -16.55 25.12
N VAL A 59 -0.29 -17.38 24.09
CA VAL A 59 0.13 -17.02 22.73
C VAL A 59 -0.96 -16.35 21.89
N ASN A 60 -2.19 -16.26 22.41
CA ASN A 60 -3.30 -15.63 21.70
C ASN A 60 -3.34 -14.13 22.00
N VAL A 61 -3.46 -13.33 20.95
CA VAL A 61 -3.55 -11.87 20.99
C VAL A 61 -4.82 -11.45 20.28
N SER A 62 -5.58 -10.54 20.87
CA SER A 62 -6.79 -9.99 20.24
C SER A 62 -6.98 -8.54 20.62
N GLY A 63 -7.74 -7.81 19.81
CA GLY A 63 -8.00 -6.40 20.05
C GLY A 63 -9.06 -5.86 19.10
N THR A 64 -9.34 -4.57 19.21
CA THR A 64 -10.28 -3.88 18.33
C THR A 64 -9.68 -2.56 17.89
N TYR A 65 -9.91 -2.17 16.64
CA TYR A 65 -9.56 -0.86 16.11
C TYR A 65 -10.71 -0.33 15.24
N LYS A 66 -11.28 0.84 15.56
CA LYS A 66 -12.41 1.45 14.84
C LYS A 66 -13.56 0.47 14.47
N GLY A 67 -13.85 -0.49 15.35
CA GLY A 67 -14.88 -1.52 15.15
C GLY A 67 -14.39 -2.82 14.49
N ASN A 68 -13.17 -2.85 13.94
CA ASN A 68 -12.53 -4.06 13.44
C ASN A 68 -12.00 -4.90 14.60
N LEU A 69 -12.59 -6.07 14.81
CA LEU A 69 -12.13 -7.07 15.76
C LEU A 69 -11.08 -7.95 15.10
N PHE A 70 -9.93 -8.11 15.74
CA PHE A 70 -8.94 -9.07 15.29
C PHE A 70 -8.52 -10.05 16.38
N ASP A 71 -8.08 -11.22 15.95
CA ASP A 71 -7.33 -12.16 16.76
C ASP A 71 -6.26 -12.87 15.94
N VAL A 72 -5.15 -13.17 16.61
CA VAL A 72 -3.99 -13.82 16.03
C VAL A 72 -3.30 -14.68 17.09
N THR A 73 -2.71 -15.79 16.66
CA THR A 73 -1.90 -16.64 17.52
C THR A 73 -0.42 -16.46 17.17
N ILE A 74 0.40 -16.09 18.16
CA ILE A 74 1.85 -15.99 18.01
C ILE A 74 2.40 -17.34 17.53
N GLY A 75 3.27 -17.31 16.52
CA GLY A 75 3.83 -18.51 15.88
C GLY A 75 2.94 -19.12 14.79
N THR A 76 1.81 -18.51 14.45
CA THR A 76 0.93 -18.95 13.35
C THR A 76 0.79 -17.87 12.28
N ASN A 77 0.59 -18.28 11.02
CA ASN A 77 0.46 -17.37 9.89
C ASN A 77 -1.01 -16.99 9.62
N THR A 78 -1.85 -16.92 10.64
CA THR A 78 -3.29 -16.75 10.46
C THR A 78 -3.79 -15.59 11.31
N LEU A 79 -4.28 -14.55 10.63
CA LEU A 79 -5.01 -13.43 11.22
C LEU A 79 -6.50 -13.65 10.98
N ARG A 80 -7.32 -13.53 12.02
CA ARG A 80 -8.77 -13.40 11.86
C ARG A 80 -9.16 -11.94 12.09
N LEU A 81 -9.85 -11.34 11.12
CA LEU A 81 -10.31 -9.96 11.14
C LEU A 81 -11.81 -9.96 10.82
N ASN A 82 -12.64 -9.50 11.75
CA ASN A 82 -14.11 -9.50 11.65
C ASN A 82 -14.70 -10.87 11.26
N GLY A 83 -14.07 -11.96 11.70
CA GLY A 83 -14.47 -13.33 11.36
C GLY A 83 -13.89 -13.87 10.05
N THR A 84 -13.32 -13.02 9.20
CA THR A 84 -12.62 -13.42 7.97
C THR A 84 -11.18 -13.82 8.27
N THR A 85 -10.72 -14.91 7.67
CA THR A 85 -9.34 -15.39 7.84
C THR A 85 -8.43 -14.88 6.72
N TYR A 86 -7.31 -14.28 7.12
CA TYR A 86 -6.22 -13.83 6.26
C TYR A 86 -4.96 -14.65 6.54
N GLN A 87 -4.24 -15.01 5.48
CA GLN A 87 -2.93 -15.62 5.59
C GLN A 87 -1.88 -14.52 5.74
N LEU A 88 -1.10 -14.56 6.81
CA LEU A 88 0.03 -13.66 7.00
C LEU A 88 1.22 -14.11 6.15
N ASP A 89 2.09 -13.17 5.83
CA ASP A 89 3.40 -13.38 5.20
C ASP A 89 4.46 -13.90 6.18
N ALA A 90 4.33 -13.59 7.47
CA ALA A 90 5.08 -14.23 8.54
C ALA A 90 4.26 -14.31 9.83
N ALA A 91 4.57 -15.30 10.67
CA ALA A 91 3.96 -15.46 11.97
C ALA A 91 4.38 -14.32 12.90
N PRO A 92 3.46 -13.75 13.70
CA PRO A 92 3.87 -12.89 14.79
C PRO A 92 4.79 -13.65 15.73
N PHE A 93 5.80 -12.94 16.24
CA PHE A 93 6.79 -13.50 17.16
C PHE A 93 7.08 -12.52 18.29
N GLY A 94 7.74 -12.99 19.35
CA GLY A 94 8.13 -12.14 20.47
C GLY A 94 7.76 -12.76 21.80
N THR A 95 7.57 -11.90 22.80
CA THR A 95 7.33 -12.30 24.19
C THR A 95 6.23 -11.44 24.82
N ASN A 96 6.00 -11.60 26.12
CA ASN A 96 5.12 -10.71 26.87
C ASN A 96 5.63 -9.27 26.93
N GLN A 97 6.91 -8.99 26.68
CA GLN A 97 7.44 -7.61 26.65
C GLN A 97 6.99 -6.88 25.39
N GLU A 98 7.21 -7.49 24.23
CA GLU A 98 6.78 -6.98 22.92
C GLU A 98 6.51 -8.13 21.94
N ILE A 99 5.55 -7.91 21.05
CA ILE A 99 5.14 -8.81 19.97
C ILE A 99 5.35 -8.07 18.66
N TYR A 100 5.97 -8.73 17.70
CA TYR A 100 6.26 -8.18 16.38
C TYR A 100 5.31 -8.80 15.35
N VAL A 101 4.68 -7.95 14.55
CA VAL A 101 3.74 -8.31 13.47
C VAL A 101 4.18 -7.69 12.16
N THR A 102 3.76 -8.22 11.01
CA THR A 102 4.14 -7.68 9.70
C THR A 102 3.41 -6.37 9.38
N THR A 103 3.91 -5.58 8.42
CA THR A 103 3.23 -4.36 7.96
C THR A 103 1.83 -4.64 7.41
N PHE A 104 1.65 -5.77 6.71
CA PHE A 104 0.35 -6.24 6.24
C PHE A 104 -0.65 -6.43 7.39
N PHE A 105 -0.22 -7.02 8.51
CA PHE A 105 -1.08 -7.13 9.70
C PHE A 105 -1.54 -5.74 10.16
N VAL A 106 -0.61 -4.79 10.31
CA VAL A 106 -0.94 -3.45 10.81
C VAL A 106 -1.88 -2.75 9.84
N ALA A 107 -1.51 -2.66 8.57
CA ALA A 107 -2.28 -1.99 7.53
C ALA A 107 -3.71 -2.53 7.41
N THR A 108 -3.89 -3.86 7.45
CA THR A 108 -5.23 -4.47 7.36
C THR A 108 -6.07 -4.27 8.61
N VAL A 109 -5.48 -4.38 9.80
CA VAL A 109 -6.20 -4.23 11.08
C VAL A 109 -6.57 -2.76 11.34
N THR A 110 -5.63 -1.84 11.08
CA THR A 110 -5.81 -0.41 11.36
C THR A 110 -6.37 0.36 10.18
N GLN A 111 -6.43 -0.22 8.97
CA GLN A 111 -6.82 0.46 7.73
C GLN A 111 -5.94 1.69 7.45
N HIS A 112 -4.63 1.52 7.58
CA HIS A 112 -3.63 2.54 7.24
C HIS A 112 -2.82 2.08 6.05
N ILE A 113 -2.54 3.00 5.13
CA ILE A 113 -1.46 2.79 4.15
C ILE A 113 -0.13 3.03 4.82
N TYR A 114 0.98 2.69 4.18
CA TYR A 114 2.30 3.03 4.70
C TYR A 114 3.30 3.51 3.65
N GLU A 115 4.16 4.44 4.06
CA GLU A 115 5.25 4.96 3.24
C GLU A 115 6.61 4.71 3.92
N TRP A 116 7.58 4.27 3.13
CA TRP A 116 8.95 3.99 3.58
C TRP A 116 9.92 5.12 3.21
N PHE A 117 10.51 5.74 4.22
CA PHE A 117 11.53 6.78 4.07
C PHE A 117 12.92 6.20 4.34
N ALA A 118 13.62 5.84 3.26
CA ALA A 118 14.89 5.12 3.33
C ALA A 118 16.00 5.88 4.06
N GLU A 119 16.12 7.20 3.85
CA GLU A 119 17.19 8.02 4.43
C GLU A 119 17.11 8.09 5.96
N SER A 120 15.90 8.20 6.51
CA SER A 120 15.64 8.30 7.94
C SER A 120 15.31 6.96 8.61
N ARG A 121 15.20 5.88 7.81
CA ARG A 121 14.71 4.56 8.22
C ARG A 121 13.40 4.64 8.99
N LEU A 122 12.46 5.38 8.43
CA LEU A 122 11.16 5.63 9.01
C LEU A 122 10.08 4.95 8.16
N LEU A 123 9.22 4.18 8.82
CA LEU A 123 7.97 3.70 8.24
C LEU A 123 6.83 4.52 8.86
N VAL A 124 6.04 5.19 8.03
CA VAL A 124 4.90 6.00 8.47
C VAL A 124 3.62 5.27 8.04
N PHE A 125 2.74 5.00 8.99
CA PHE A 125 1.38 4.54 8.74
C PHE A 125 0.44 5.75 8.76
N GLU A 126 -0.35 5.91 7.71
CA GLU A 126 -1.27 7.03 7.53
C GLU A 126 -2.70 6.52 7.28
N GLY A 127 -3.66 7.03 8.03
CA GLY A 127 -5.07 6.74 7.80
C GLY A 127 -5.59 7.39 6.51
N LEU A 128 -6.52 6.70 5.84
CA LEU A 128 -7.30 7.27 4.73
C LEU A 128 -8.55 7.97 5.31
N GLU A 129 -8.45 9.23 5.71
CA GLU A 129 -9.56 9.94 6.37
C GLU A 129 -10.54 10.60 5.38
N ASN A 130 -11.83 10.25 5.44
CA ASN A 130 -13.01 11.01 4.99
C ASN A 130 -12.83 11.99 3.80
N GLU A 131 -12.17 11.55 2.74
CA GLU A 131 -11.99 12.36 1.54
C GLU A 131 -13.29 12.42 0.73
N THR A 132 -13.57 13.58 0.14
CA THR A 132 -14.71 13.73 -0.78
C THR A 132 -14.42 13.03 -2.09
N PHE A 133 -13.18 13.14 -2.58
CA PHE A 133 -12.72 12.41 -3.74
C PHE A 133 -12.37 10.98 -3.35
N GLN A 134 -13.03 10.01 -3.98
CA GLN A 134 -12.89 8.60 -3.61
C GLN A 134 -12.74 7.74 -4.85
N ILE A 135 -11.95 6.67 -4.74
CA ILE A 135 -11.80 5.64 -5.75
C ILE A 135 -12.13 4.28 -5.13
N ALA A 136 -12.74 3.40 -5.91
CA ALA A 136 -13.11 2.06 -5.52
C ALA A 136 -12.80 1.06 -6.64
N ALA A 137 -12.43 -0.16 -6.26
CA ALA A 137 -12.39 -1.30 -7.16
C ALA A 137 -13.67 -2.13 -6.99
N ARG A 138 -14.25 -2.60 -8.11
CA ARG A 138 -15.49 -3.38 -8.07
C ARG A 138 -15.29 -4.80 -7.57
N GLU A 139 -14.14 -5.39 -7.87
CA GLU A 139 -13.90 -6.82 -7.69
C GLU A 139 -13.33 -7.20 -6.32
N PHE A 140 -12.81 -6.25 -5.55
CA PHE A 140 -12.20 -6.49 -4.24
C PHE A 140 -12.33 -5.27 -3.34
N ALA A 141 -12.40 -5.49 -2.02
CA ALA A 141 -12.46 -4.43 -1.00
C ALA A 141 -11.07 -3.77 -0.78
N PRO A 142 -11.00 -2.53 -0.23
CA PRO A 142 -9.72 -1.95 0.13
C PRO A 142 -9.09 -2.75 1.27
N PHE A 143 -7.78 -2.63 1.42
CA PHE A 143 -7.00 -3.36 2.41
C PHE A 143 -7.18 -4.90 2.35
N SER A 144 -7.46 -5.43 1.16
CA SER A 144 -7.61 -6.87 0.95
C SER A 144 -6.46 -7.44 0.12
N VAL A 145 -6.39 -8.77 0.06
CA VAL A 145 -5.44 -9.45 -0.84
C VAL A 145 -6.00 -9.39 -2.26
N LEU A 146 -5.17 -8.92 -3.19
CA LEU A 146 -5.55 -8.79 -4.58
C LEU A 146 -5.90 -10.16 -5.18
N PRO A 147 -7.06 -10.30 -5.85
CA PRO A 147 -7.41 -11.54 -6.53
C PRO A 147 -6.38 -11.96 -7.59
N GLN A 148 -6.16 -13.27 -7.72
CA GLN A 148 -5.14 -13.85 -8.60
C GLN A 148 -5.24 -13.40 -10.07
N GLN A 149 -6.44 -13.10 -10.56
CA GLN A 149 -6.65 -12.66 -11.95
C GLN A 149 -5.92 -11.36 -12.32
N PHE A 150 -5.59 -10.52 -11.34
CA PHE A 150 -4.87 -9.25 -11.53
C PHE A 150 -3.34 -9.42 -11.47
N LEU A 151 -2.84 -10.63 -11.21
CA LEU A 151 -1.40 -10.92 -11.23
C LEU A 151 -0.91 -11.15 -12.67
N LYS A 152 0.42 -11.10 -12.86
CA LYS A 152 1.09 -11.39 -14.13
C LYS A 152 0.89 -12.84 -14.57
N GLU A 153 0.75 -13.10 -15.88
CA GLU A 153 0.53 -14.47 -16.41
C GLU A 153 1.66 -15.44 -16.01
N ASP A 154 2.92 -14.97 -16.05
CA ASP A 154 4.11 -15.77 -15.71
C ASP A 154 4.13 -16.30 -14.27
N ILE A 155 3.33 -15.71 -13.37
CA ILE A 155 3.18 -16.15 -11.98
C ILE A 155 1.80 -16.76 -11.70
N GLY A 156 1.09 -17.16 -12.76
CA GLY A 156 -0.21 -17.83 -12.67
C GLY A 156 -1.40 -16.88 -12.57
N GLY A 157 -1.22 -15.60 -12.89
CA GLY A 157 -2.31 -14.64 -13.02
C GLY A 157 -2.94 -14.64 -14.42
N GLN A 158 -3.75 -13.62 -14.69
CA GLN A 158 -4.46 -13.44 -15.97
C GLN A 158 -4.30 -12.04 -16.56
N GLU A 159 -3.49 -11.18 -15.91
CA GLU A 159 -3.26 -9.80 -16.32
C GLU A 159 -4.55 -8.98 -16.56
N GLN A 160 -5.65 -9.37 -15.92
CA GLN A 160 -6.92 -8.66 -16.05
C GLN A 160 -6.81 -7.29 -15.41
N LEU A 161 -7.47 -6.30 -15.99
CA LEU A 161 -7.61 -4.97 -15.39
C LEU A 161 -8.79 -4.96 -14.40
N PRO A 162 -8.65 -4.37 -13.21
CA PRO A 162 -9.80 -4.15 -12.33
C PRO A 162 -10.69 -3.04 -12.87
N THR A 163 -11.99 -3.14 -12.55
CA THR A 163 -12.91 -2.02 -12.78
C THR A 163 -12.74 -1.02 -11.65
N LEU A 164 -12.26 0.17 -11.98
CA LEU A 164 -12.11 1.28 -11.05
C LEU A 164 -13.18 2.33 -11.30
N GLU A 165 -13.80 2.80 -10.22
CA GLU A 165 -14.81 3.85 -10.22
C GLU A 165 -14.40 4.91 -9.22
N TRP A 166 -14.69 6.18 -9.52
CA TRP A 166 -14.42 7.27 -8.60
C TRP A 166 -15.51 8.34 -8.63
N ALA A 167 -15.64 9.03 -7.51
CA ALA A 167 -16.65 10.04 -7.28
C ALA A 167 -16.09 11.19 -6.44
N GLY A 168 -16.77 12.34 -6.44
CA GLY A 168 -16.34 13.51 -5.68
C GLY A 168 -15.13 14.23 -6.26
N ILE A 169 -14.97 14.19 -7.58
CA ILE A 169 -13.92 14.94 -8.30
C ILE A 169 -14.06 16.44 -7.95
N PRO A 170 -12.97 17.12 -7.52
CA PRO A 170 -13.00 18.55 -7.23
C PRO A 170 -13.51 19.37 -8.43
N GLU A 171 -14.36 20.37 -8.19
CA GLU A 171 -15.00 21.18 -9.26
C GLU A 171 -13.99 21.88 -10.19
N LYS A 172 -12.79 22.18 -9.68
CA LYS A 172 -11.71 22.85 -10.44
C LYS A 172 -10.83 21.89 -11.24
N ALA A 173 -11.08 20.57 -11.14
CA ALA A 173 -10.29 19.59 -11.86
C ALA A 173 -10.49 19.75 -13.37
N GLN A 174 -9.38 19.84 -14.10
CA GLN A 174 -9.35 19.88 -15.56
C GLN A 174 -8.87 18.56 -16.16
N SER A 175 -8.07 17.79 -15.41
CA SER A 175 -7.68 16.44 -15.79
C SER A 175 -7.47 15.53 -14.57
N LEU A 176 -7.41 14.23 -14.82
CA LEU A 176 -7.08 13.21 -13.84
C LEU A 176 -5.86 12.40 -14.30
N ALA A 177 -5.12 11.84 -13.34
CA ALA A 177 -4.04 10.91 -13.60
C ALA A 177 -4.14 9.70 -12.68
N LEU A 178 -4.29 8.51 -13.26
CA LEU A 178 -4.41 7.24 -12.54
C LEU A 178 -3.06 6.53 -12.49
N PHE A 179 -2.69 6.03 -11.31
CA PHE A 179 -1.51 5.23 -11.05
C PHE A 179 -1.86 3.96 -10.27
N LEU A 180 -1.17 2.86 -10.56
CA LEU A 180 -1.09 1.69 -9.68
C LEU A 180 0.37 1.49 -9.29
N SER A 181 0.74 1.83 -8.08
CA SER A 181 2.14 1.77 -7.62
C SER A 181 2.37 0.71 -6.56
N ASP A 182 3.59 0.18 -6.53
CA ASP A 182 4.09 -0.74 -5.50
C ASP A 182 4.93 0.04 -4.48
N GLU A 183 4.41 0.16 -3.27
CA GLU A 183 5.03 0.92 -2.17
C GLU A 183 6.07 0.10 -1.41
N HIS A 184 6.27 -1.17 -1.77
CA HIS A 184 7.29 -1.98 -1.14
C HIS A 184 8.67 -1.33 -1.33
N PRO A 185 9.53 -1.29 -0.30
CA PRO A 185 10.82 -0.61 -0.38
C PRO A 185 11.73 -1.02 -1.54
N LEU A 186 11.57 -2.25 -2.07
CA LEU A 186 12.30 -2.72 -3.26
C LEU A 186 11.82 -2.05 -4.56
N ALA A 187 10.50 -1.89 -4.70
CA ALA A 187 9.89 -1.27 -5.87
C ALA A 187 10.05 0.26 -5.82
N ALA A 188 10.07 0.84 -4.61
CA ALA A 188 10.22 2.28 -4.37
C ALA A 188 9.21 3.12 -5.16
N GLY A 189 7.93 2.73 -5.09
CA GLY A 189 6.83 3.46 -5.71
C GLY A 189 6.71 3.23 -7.21
N TYR A 190 7.29 2.17 -7.77
CA TYR A 190 7.19 1.83 -9.19
C TYR A 190 5.72 1.66 -9.62
N SER A 191 5.35 2.28 -10.72
CA SER A 191 4.01 2.24 -11.28
C SER A 191 3.85 1.10 -12.29
N TYR A 192 2.96 0.16 -11.99
CA TYR A 192 2.53 -0.93 -12.86
C TYR A 192 1.48 -0.48 -13.89
N TRP A 193 0.81 0.65 -13.64
CA TRP A 193 -0.19 1.19 -14.56
C TRP A 193 -0.25 2.71 -14.43
N THR A 194 -0.17 3.42 -15.55
CA THR A 194 -0.32 4.89 -15.58
C THR A 194 -1.21 5.32 -16.73
N VAL A 195 -2.31 6.01 -16.43
CA VAL A 195 -3.22 6.58 -17.42
C VAL A 195 -3.34 8.08 -17.21
N MET A 196 -2.90 8.88 -18.20
CA MET A 196 -3.02 10.33 -18.14
C MET A 196 -2.75 11.01 -19.51
N PRO A 197 -3.33 12.20 -19.77
CA PRO A 197 -4.40 12.81 -18.98
C PRO A 197 -5.76 12.15 -19.27
N LEU A 198 -6.54 11.90 -18.23
CA LEU A 198 -7.99 11.67 -18.35
C LEU A 198 -8.70 13.00 -18.23
N THR A 199 -9.83 13.17 -18.92
CA THR A 199 -10.68 14.36 -18.72
C THR A 199 -11.40 14.23 -17.38
N ALA A 200 -11.69 15.37 -16.74
CA ALA A 200 -12.26 15.41 -15.39
C ALA A 200 -13.70 14.88 -15.28
N ASP A 201 -14.36 14.58 -16.41
CA ASP A 201 -15.69 13.98 -16.48
C ASP A 201 -15.66 12.44 -16.54
N VAL A 202 -14.48 11.83 -16.72
CA VAL A 202 -14.33 10.37 -16.62
C VAL A 202 -14.47 9.99 -15.15
N THR A 203 -15.34 9.02 -14.85
CA THR A 203 -15.60 8.52 -13.48
C THR A 203 -15.36 7.02 -13.33
N ARG A 204 -14.92 6.34 -14.39
CA ARG A 204 -14.74 4.89 -14.43
C ARG A 204 -13.73 4.47 -15.49
N ILE A 205 -12.93 3.44 -15.19
CA ILE A 205 -12.21 2.63 -16.18
C ILE A 205 -12.50 1.15 -15.88
N ALA A 206 -13.02 0.41 -16.86
CA ALA A 206 -13.12 -1.05 -16.82
C ALA A 206 -12.16 -1.73 -17.80
N ALA A 207 -12.06 -3.05 -17.63
CA ALA A 207 -11.20 -3.90 -18.44
C ALA A 207 -11.49 -3.88 -19.95
N ASP A 208 -12.73 -3.55 -20.33
CA ASP A 208 -13.21 -3.48 -21.72
C ASP A 208 -13.22 -2.07 -22.30
N ASP A 209 -12.82 -1.05 -21.54
CA ASP A 209 -12.83 0.33 -22.02
C ASP A 209 -11.60 0.65 -22.91
N ASP A 210 -11.80 1.49 -23.94
CA ASP A 210 -10.79 1.92 -24.91
C ASP A 210 -9.75 2.93 -24.33
N HIS A 211 -9.62 3.00 -23.00
CA HIS A 211 -8.68 3.88 -22.31
C HIS A 211 -7.22 3.43 -22.44
N HIS A 212 -6.99 2.26 -23.04
CA HIS A 212 -5.68 1.69 -23.32
C HIS A 212 -4.76 2.62 -24.12
N ASP A 213 -5.29 3.49 -24.97
CA ASP A 213 -4.50 4.40 -25.81
C ASP A 213 -3.95 5.64 -25.06
N LYS A 214 -4.48 5.95 -23.87
CA LYS A 214 -4.00 7.05 -23.01
C LYS A 214 -2.99 6.58 -21.95
N THR A 215 -2.45 5.38 -22.15
CA THR A 215 -1.65 4.69 -21.13
C THR A 215 -0.16 4.94 -21.35
N LEU A 216 0.49 5.61 -20.41
CA LEU A 216 1.95 5.80 -20.42
C LEU A 216 2.66 4.50 -20.02
N HIS A 217 2.11 3.78 -19.04
CA HIS A 217 2.59 2.47 -18.60
C HIS A 217 1.45 1.48 -18.61
N ARG A 218 1.45 0.56 -19.59
CA ARG A 218 0.36 -0.42 -19.77
C ARG A 218 0.38 -1.44 -18.66
N PHE A 219 -0.78 -1.67 -18.06
CA PHE A 219 -0.95 -2.77 -17.10
C PHE A 219 -0.68 -4.12 -17.78
N ARG A 220 0.10 -4.94 -17.09
CA ARG A 220 0.54 -6.30 -17.49
C ARG A 220 0.54 -7.22 -16.28
N GLY A 221 -0.44 -7.05 -15.40
CA GLY A 221 -0.47 -7.71 -14.10
C GLY A 221 0.57 -7.15 -13.13
N ILE A 222 0.32 -7.34 -11.84
CA ILE A 222 1.36 -7.13 -10.83
C ILE A 222 2.21 -8.38 -10.65
N ALA A 223 3.47 -8.19 -10.30
CA ALA A 223 4.41 -9.28 -10.02
C ALA A 223 5.27 -8.89 -8.82
N PRO A 224 4.79 -9.18 -7.58
CA PRO A 224 5.58 -8.98 -6.38
C PRO A 224 6.90 -9.75 -6.47
N VAL A 225 7.93 -9.23 -5.80
CA VAL A 225 9.21 -9.95 -5.73
C VAL A 225 9.02 -11.21 -4.87
N GLN A 226 9.58 -12.32 -5.31
CA GLN A 226 9.41 -13.59 -4.60
C GLN A 226 10.07 -13.54 -3.21
N ASN A 227 9.40 -14.10 -2.21
CA ASN A 227 9.89 -14.20 -0.82
C ASN A 227 10.13 -12.84 -0.12
N THR A 228 9.48 -11.76 -0.57
CA THR A 228 9.58 -10.44 0.07
C THR A 228 8.37 -10.03 0.91
N GLY A 229 7.48 -10.99 1.17
CA GLY A 229 6.26 -10.76 1.94
C GLY A 229 5.19 -10.01 1.13
N TYR A 230 4.20 -9.46 1.83
CA TYR A 230 3.18 -8.65 1.17
C TYR A 230 3.72 -7.29 0.78
N HIS A 231 3.53 -6.94 -0.49
CA HIS A 231 3.68 -5.59 -0.99
C HIS A 231 2.33 -4.87 -0.87
N GLU A 232 2.37 -3.59 -0.52
CA GLU A 232 1.21 -2.69 -0.62
C GLU A 232 1.19 -2.08 -2.02
N TYR A 233 0.08 -2.30 -2.71
CA TYR A 233 -0.21 -1.69 -4.00
C TYR A 233 -1.30 -0.65 -3.82
N LEU A 234 -1.05 0.56 -4.34
CA LEU A 234 -1.98 1.67 -4.21
C LEU A 234 -2.48 2.07 -5.59
N PHE A 235 -3.79 1.94 -5.81
CA PHE A 235 -4.45 2.69 -6.86
C PHE A 235 -4.57 4.13 -6.39
N ARG A 236 -3.96 5.06 -7.10
CA ARG A 236 -4.04 6.50 -6.83
C ARG A 236 -4.61 7.22 -8.02
N ILE A 237 -5.59 8.09 -7.79
CA ILE A 237 -6.05 9.01 -8.82
C ILE A 237 -5.86 10.43 -8.34
N PHE A 238 -5.08 11.20 -9.08
CA PHE A 238 -4.82 12.61 -8.83
C PHE A 238 -5.82 13.45 -9.61
N ALA A 239 -6.49 14.40 -8.95
CA ALA A 239 -7.27 15.44 -9.59
C ALA A 239 -6.39 16.69 -9.80
N LEU A 240 -6.27 17.17 -11.04
CA LEU A 240 -5.34 18.23 -11.41
C LEU A 240 -6.06 19.47 -11.93
N ASP A 241 -5.61 20.66 -11.55
CA ASP A 241 -6.17 21.95 -12.01
C ASP A 241 -5.66 22.41 -13.39
N VAL A 242 -4.98 21.53 -14.12
CA VAL A 242 -4.49 21.74 -15.49
C VAL A 242 -5.00 20.67 -16.44
N PRO A 243 -5.21 20.99 -17.75
CA PRO A 243 -5.69 19.99 -18.72
C PRO A 243 -4.68 18.87 -18.99
N LYS A 244 -3.38 19.19 -18.87
CA LYS A 244 -2.28 18.25 -19.04
C LYS A 244 -1.06 18.76 -18.28
N PRO A 245 -0.54 18.02 -17.28
CA PRO A 245 0.67 18.40 -16.58
C PRO A 245 1.90 18.32 -17.50
N ILE A 246 2.84 19.23 -17.31
CA ILE A 246 4.12 19.27 -18.03
C ILE A 246 5.19 18.71 -17.11
N TYR A 247 5.93 17.71 -17.59
CA TYR A 247 7.02 17.08 -16.85
C TYR A 247 8.19 16.78 -17.79
N THR A 248 9.36 16.58 -17.20
CA THR A 248 10.58 16.18 -17.92
C THR A 248 10.97 14.77 -17.47
N GLY A 249 11.48 13.95 -18.40
CA GLY A 249 11.87 12.57 -18.11
C GLY A 249 10.71 11.58 -18.18
N GLN A 250 10.79 10.53 -17.36
CA GLN A 250 9.79 9.46 -17.27
C GLN A 250 8.95 9.61 -15.99
N LEU A 251 7.72 9.08 -16.01
CA LEU A 251 6.82 9.00 -14.86
C LEU A 251 6.65 7.53 -14.45
N ASN A 252 7.77 6.90 -14.06
CA ASN A 252 7.80 5.49 -13.69
C ASN A 252 7.40 5.27 -12.23
N THR A 253 7.46 6.31 -11.40
CA THR A 253 7.18 6.21 -9.96
C THR A 253 6.16 7.25 -9.49
N VAL A 254 5.48 6.96 -8.37
CA VAL A 254 4.56 7.91 -7.74
C VAL A 254 5.29 9.18 -7.26
N ASN A 255 6.56 9.09 -6.87
CA ASN A 255 7.34 10.26 -6.44
C ASN A 255 7.68 11.19 -7.60
N GLU A 256 7.99 10.64 -8.78
CA GLU A 256 8.12 11.43 -10.00
C GLU A 256 6.78 12.10 -10.37
N ALA A 257 5.65 11.41 -10.20
CA ALA A 257 4.32 11.98 -10.43
C ALA A 257 4.00 13.11 -9.45
N ARG A 258 4.22 12.91 -8.13
CA ARG A 258 4.05 13.95 -7.10
C ARG A 258 4.89 15.18 -7.43
N ALA A 259 6.17 15.01 -7.78
CA ALA A 259 7.05 16.11 -8.17
C ALA A 259 6.58 16.82 -9.45
N ALA A 260 6.10 16.07 -10.43
CA ALA A 260 5.52 16.63 -11.66
C ALA A 260 4.21 17.41 -11.42
N PHE A 261 3.45 17.04 -10.38
CA PHE A 261 2.12 17.59 -10.11
C PHE A 261 2.08 18.58 -8.93
N ASP A 262 3.17 18.77 -8.18
CA ASP A 262 3.31 19.45 -6.87
C ASP A 262 2.55 20.79 -6.66
N LYS A 263 2.09 21.45 -7.74
CA LYS A 263 1.32 22.70 -7.68
C LYS A 263 -0.07 22.64 -8.32
N HIS A 264 -0.40 21.50 -8.88
CA HIS A 264 -1.60 21.25 -9.66
C HIS A 264 -2.52 20.23 -9.00
N VAL A 265 -2.03 19.47 -8.01
CA VAL A 265 -2.86 18.53 -7.24
C VAL A 265 -3.91 19.29 -6.44
N LEU A 266 -5.18 19.04 -6.77
CA LEU A 266 -6.33 19.51 -6.01
C LEU A 266 -6.73 18.53 -4.91
N ASP A 267 -6.69 17.23 -5.23
CA ASP A 267 -7.03 16.14 -4.32
C ASP A 267 -6.47 14.81 -4.86
N VAL A 268 -6.36 13.79 -4.02
CA VAL A 268 -5.85 12.45 -4.38
C VAL A 268 -6.63 11.36 -3.69
N ALA A 269 -7.42 10.59 -4.44
CA ALA A 269 -8.05 9.41 -3.87
C ALA A 269 -7.10 8.20 -3.94
N VAL A 270 -7.08 7.40 -2.87
CA VAL A 270 -6.22 6.21 -2.73
C VAL A 270 -7.05 4.97 -2.41
N TYR A 271 -6.73 3.84 -3.07
CA TYR A 271 -7.33 2.54 -2.79
C TYR A 271 -6.27 1.44 -2.63
N PRO A 272 -6.03 0.96 -1.40
CA PRO A 272 -4.97 0.00 -1.11
C PRO A 272 -5.39 -1.45 -1.32
N THR A 273 -4.44 -2.27 -1.76
CA THR A 273 -4.54 -3.73 -1.86
C THR A 273 -3.17 -4.36 -1.66
N PHE A 274 -3.14 -5.67 -1.38
CA PHE A 274 -1.89 -6.37 -1.10
C PHE A 274 -1.69 -7.57 -2.00
N ALA A 275 -0.44 -7.85 -2.39
CA ALA A 275 -0.09 -9.12 -3.02
C ALA A 275 1.31 -9.57 -2.61
N LYS A 276 1.53 -10.88 -2.70
CA LYS A 276 2.82 -11.53 -2.44
C LYS A 276 3.03 -12.68 -3.42
N LEU A 277 4.27 -13.11 -3.57
CA LEU A 277 4.68 -14.29 -4.34
C LEU A 277 5.51 -15.26 -3.49
#